data_AF-A0A7R9W231-F1
#
_entry.id   AF-A0A7R9W231-F1
#
_cell.length_a   1.000
_cell.length_b   1.000
_cell.length_c   1.000
_cell.angle_alpha   90.00
_cell.angle_beta   90.00
_cell.angle_gamma   90.00
#
_symmetry.space_group_name_H-M   'P 1'
#
loop_
_entity.id
_entity.type
_entity.pdbx_description
1 polymer ?
#
loop_
_entity_poly.entity_id
_entity_poly.type
_entity_poly.pdbx_seq_one_letter_code
_entity_poly.pdbx_strand_id
1 'polypeptide(L)'
;AQDRFASDYRVFRWLCRVALPGWESILMELQKQLMTEFDYTNEANSLSVARANIARSPYSRRVKVPEPVKELCTRNVLVMEMLEGRKLADSVEDRLADVLGGDVKLAREVLRAKQRNLFLGEANAPNEDVKGGHGEKPSFFYQMQGTLDLDQCIRQRNILRR
;
A
#
# COMPACT_ATOMS: atom_id res chain seq x y z
N ALA A 1 18.19 -20.51 -2.15
CA ALA A 1 16.82 -20.08 -2.51
C ALA A 1 16.86 -19.13 -3.71
N GLN A 2 17.60 -18.02 -3.60
CA GLN A 2 17.78 -17.05 -4.69
C GLN A 2 18.20 -17.66 -6.03
N ASP A 3 19.22 -18.54 -6.08
CA ASP A 3 19.66 -19.11 -7.36
C ASP A 3 18.62 -20.02 -8.01
N ARG A 4 17.84 -20.74 -7.19
CA ARG A 4 16.72 -21.55 -7.67
C ARG A 4 15.63 -20.65 -8.25
N PHE A 5 15.25 -19.60 -7.51
CA PHE A 5 14.32 -18.60 -8.00
C PHE A 5 14.80 -17.95 -9.31
N ALA A 6 16.09 -17.58 -9.42
CA ALA A 6 16.63 -17.02 -10.64
C ALA A 6 16.56 -18.00 -11.83
N SER A 7 16.79 -19.29 -11.59
CA SER A 7 16.61 -20.33 -12.61
C SER A 7 15.14 -20.48 -13.01
N ASP A 8 14.23 -20.57 -12.03
CA ASP A 8 12.80 -20.72 -12.28
C ASP A 8 12.24 -19.48 -13.01
N TYR A 9 12.70 -18.29 -12.63
CA TYR A 9 12.31 -17.03 -13.26
C TYR A 9 12.75 -16.95 -14.72
N ARG A 10 13.89 -17.55 -15.08
CA ARG A 10 14.32 -17.63 -16.48
C ARG A 10 13.37 -18.48 -17.32
N VAL A 11 12.92 -19.62 -16.78
CA VAL A 11 11.95 -20.49 -17.46
C VAL A 11 10.60 -19.79 -17.57
N PHE A 12 10.14 -19.18 -16.47
CA PHE A 12 8.91 -18.39 -16.43
C PHE A 12 8.92 -17.24 -17.45
N ARG A 13 9.98 -16.44 -17.47
CA ARG A 13 10.15 -15.34 -18.42
C ARG A 13 10.15 -15.84 -19.87
N TRP A 14 10.81 -16.96 -20.14
CA TRP A 14 10.80 -17.54 -21.49
C TRP A 14 9.39 -17.96 -21.92
N LEU A 15 8.62 -18.60 -21.03
CA LEU A 15 7.23 -18.95 -21.28
C LEU A 15 6.38 -17.70 -21.54
N CYS A 16 6.50 -16.68 -20.69
CA CYS A 16 5.76 -15.42 -20.85
C CYS A 16 6.16 -14.67 -22.11
N ARG A 17 7.41 -14.76 -22.57
CA ARG A 17 7.82 -14.16 -23.84
C ARG A 17 7.07 -14.75 -25.04
N VAL A 18 6.72 -16.05 -24.98
CA VAL A 18 5.94 -16.73 -26.01
C VAL A 18 4.44 -16.46 -25.85
N ALA A 19 3.93 -16.57 -24.62
CA ALA A 19 2.50 -16.45 -24.32
C ALA A 19 1.99 -15.00 -24.27
N LEU A 20 2.85 -14.04 -23.89
CA LEU A 20 2.53 -12.63 -23.65
C LEU A 20 3.55 -11.70 -24.35
N PRO A 21 3.47 -11.55 -25.69
CA PRO A 21 4.36 -10.65 -26.43
C PRO A 21 4.28 -9.21 -25.89
N GLY A 22 5.43 -8.57 -25.72
CA GLY A 22 5.52 -7.17 -25.25
C GLY A 22 5.64 -6.98 -23.73
N TRP A 23 5.50 -8.04 -22.92
CA TRP A 23 5.61 -7.96 -21.45
C TRP A 23 7.06 -8.00 -20.92
N GLU A 24 8.05 -8.12 -21.80
CA GLU A 24 9.46 -8.32 -21.45
C GLU A 24 10.02 -7.24 -20.50
N SER A 25 9.63 -5.98 -20.70
CA SER A 25 10.07 -4.85 -19.88
C SER A 25 9.56 -4.96 -18.44
N ILE A 26 8.29 -5.30 -18.27
CA ILE A 26 7.65 -5.51 -16.95
C ILE A 26 8.30 -6.70 -16.25
N LEU A 27 8.54 -7.80 -16.98
CA LEU A 27 9.19 -8.99 -16.43
C LEU A 27 10.65 -8.72 -16.03
N MET A 28 11.37 -7.83 -16.72
CA MET A 28 12.70 -7.42 -16.28
C MET A 28 12.67 -6.66 -14.96
N GLU A 29 11.74 -5.72 -14.81
CA GLU A 29 11.65 -4.93 -13.59
C GLU A 29 11.17 -5.77 -12.42
N LEU A 30 10.17 -6.62 -12.63
CA LEU A 30 9.70 -7.58 -11.63
C LEU A 30 10.84 -8.47 -11.14
N GLN A 31 11.71 -8.94 -12.04
CA GLN A 31 12.87 -9.74 -11.66
C GLN A 31 13.77 -8.97 -10.70
N LYS A 32 14.10 -7.71 -11.03
CA LYS A 32 15.00 -6.90 -10.20
C LYS A 32 14.42 -6.67 -8.81
N GLN A 33 13.14 -6.30 -8.73
CA GLN A 33 12.45 -6.07 -7.45
C GLN A 33 12.39 -7.36 -6.62
N LEU A 34 12.01 -8.49 -7.22
CA LEU A 34 11.99 -9.76 -6.49
C LEU A 34 13.38 -10.21 -6.03
N MET A 35 14.43 -9.92 -6.81
CA MET A 35 15.80 -10.26 -6.42
C MET A 35 16.31 -9.44 -5.24
N THR A 36 15.80 -8.22 -5.01
CA THR A 36 16.13 -7.43 -3.82
C THR A 36 15.48 -7.97 -2.54
N GLU A 37 14.36 -8.69 -2.65
CA GLU A 37 13.64 -9.28 -1.50
C GLU A 37 14.34 -10.50 -0.89
N PHE A 38 15.37 -11.06 -1.55
CA PHE A 38 16.10 -12.24 -1.05
C PHE A 38 17.23 -11.92 -0.07
N ASP A 39 17.44 -10.65 0.28
CA ASP A 39 18.49 -10.26 1.20
C ASP A 39 18.00 -9.32 2.31
N TYR A 40 17.53 -9.95 3.39
CA TYR A 40 17.06 -9.23 4.57
C TYR A 40 18.15 -8.51 5.35
N THR A 41 19.44 -8.73 5.06
CA THR A 41 20.50 -7.93 5.70
C THR A 41 20.47 -6.49 5.20
N ASN A 42 20.15 -6.28 3.92
CA ASN A 42 19.97 -4.94 3.36
C ASN A 42 18.72 -4.26 3.91
N GLU A 43 17.64 -5.02 4.10
CA GLU A 43 16.43 -4.52 4.75
C GLU A 43 16.71 -4.10 6.20
N ALA A 44 17.42 -4.91 6.99
CA ALA A 44 17.81 -4.56 8.36
C ALA A 44 18.63 -3.26 8.42
N ASN A 45 19.54 -3.05 7.46
CA ASN A 45 20.30 -1.81 7.36
C ASN A 45 19.41 -0.62 6.98
N SER A 46 18.52 -0.81 6.01
CA SER A 46 17.55 0.22 5.59
C SER A 46 16.61 0.61 6.73
N LEU A 47 16.14 -0.38 7.51
CA LEU A 47 15.31 -0.19 8.69
C LEU A 47 16.05 0.58 9.78
N SER A 48 17.33 0.29 10.00
CA SER A 48 18.19 1.02 10.95
C SER A 48 18.30 2.51 10.57
N VAL A 49 18.50 2.78 9.27
CA VAL A 49 18.57 4.16 8.75
C VAL A 49 17.22 4.86 8.90
N ALA A 50 16.12 4.19 8.53
CA ALA A 50 14.78 4.72 8.67
C ALA A 50 14.45 5.08 10.14
N ARG A 51 14.78 4.18 11.08
CA ARG A 51 14.63 4.44 12.52
C ARG A 51 15.42 5.66 12.97
N ALA A 52 16.69 5.78 12.56
CA ALA A 52 17.52 6.94 12.88
C ALA A 52 16.95 8.25 12.31
N ASN A 53 16.41 8.21 11.09
CA ASN A 53 15.79 9.38 10.45
C ASN A 53 14.51 9.81 11.17
N ILE A 54 13.63 8.86 11.52
CA ILE A 54 12.40 9.14 12.26
C ILE A 54 12.71 9.69 13.66
N ALA A 55 13.72 9.13 14.34
CA ALA A 55 14.15 9.61 15.66
C ALA A 55 14.60 11.08 15.63
N ARG A 56 15.23 11.52 14.52
CA ARG A 56 15.64 12.92 14.30
C ARG A 56 14.51 13.82 13.77
N SER A 57 13.39 13.25 13.36
CA SER A 57 12.26 13.99 12.80
C SER A 57 11.32 14.52 13.89
N PRO A 58 10.47 15.53 13.57
CA PRO A 58 9.39 15.97 14.46
C PRO A 58 8.37 14.89 14.82
N TYR A 59 8.35 13.77 14.06
CA TYR A 59 7.42 12.67 14.23
C TYR A 59 7.93 11.57 15.16
N SER A 60 9.09 11.74 15.79
CA SER A 60 9.71 10.75 16.70
C SER A 60 8.78 10.29 17.84
N ARG A 61 7.83 11.14 18.26
CA ARG A 61 6.83 10.81 19.28
C ARG A 61 5.56 10.14 18.74
N ARG A 62 5.34 10.16 17.42
CA ARG A 62 4.13 9.66 16.76
C ARG A 62 4.36 8.39 15.95
N VAL A 63 5.58 8.21 15.43
CA VAL A 63 5.96 7.09 14.58
C VAL A 63 7.11 6.35 15.25
N LYS A 64 6.91 5.06 15.50
CA LYS A 64 7.94 4.17 16.02
C LYS A 64 8.30 3.16 14.93
N VAL A 65 9.59 3.07 14.63
CA VAL A 65 10.15 2.09 13.68
C VAL A 65 10.88 1.04 14.51
N PRO A 66 10.62 -0.27 14.37
CA PRO A 66 11.25 -1.29 15.20
C PRO A 66 12.76 -1.35 14.99
N GLU A 67 13.49 -1.74 16.04
CA GLU A 67 14.94 -1.94 15.96
C GLU A 67 15.29 -3.34 15.43
N PRO A 68 16.12 -3.47 14.39
CA PRO A 68 16.59 -4.78 13.95
C PRO A 68 17.63 -5.34 14.93
N VAL A 69 17.47 -6.60 15.33
CA VAL A 69 18.45 -7.34 16.15
C VAL A 69 19.50 -7.95 15.21
N LYS A 70 20.49 -7.14 14.82
CA LYS A 70 21.42 -7.43 13.72
C LYS A 70 22.20 -8.74 13.91
N GLU A 71 22.46 -9.13 15.14
CA GLU A 71 23.16 -10.36 15.50
C GLU A 71 22.36 -11.62 15.13
N LEU A 72 21.04 -11.48 15.03
CA LEU A 72 20.12 -12.56 14.65
C LEU A 72 19.62 -12.43 13.20
N CYS A 73 19.94 -11.32 12.53
CA CYS A 73 19.57 -11.12 11.13
C CYS A 73 20.51 -11.91 10.22
N THR A 74 19.92 -12.64 9.29
CA THR A 74 20.64 -13.32 8.21
C THR A 74 20.00 -12.94 6.88
N ARG A 75 20.59 -13.38 5.77
CA ARG A 75 20.03 -13.18 4.43
C ARG A 75 18.57 -13.64 4.30
N ASN A 76 18.17 -14.66 5.06
CA ASN A 76 16.86 -15.29 4.97
C ASN A 76 15.97 -15.05 6.20
N VAL A 77 16.44 -14.33 7.22
CA VAL A 77 15.68 -14.05 8.44
C VAL A 77 15.93 -12.62 8.90
N LEU A 78 14.86 -11.84 9.05
CA LEU A 78 14.87 -10.51 9.69
C LEU A 78 14.29 -10.62 11.10
N VAL A 79 15.05 -10.20 12.12
CA VAL A 79 14.59 -10.17 13.52
C VAL A 79 14.59 -8.73 14.01
N MET A 80 13.54 -8.33 14.73
CA MET A 80 13.36 -6.96 15.18
C MET A 80 12.57 -6.84 16.51
N GLU A 81 12.64 -5.66 17.12
CA GLU A 81 11.83 -5.25 18.27
C GLU A 81 10.34 -5.49 17.99
N MET A 82 9.67 -6.21 18.88
CA MET A 82 8.22 -6.36 18.82
C MET A 82 7.56 -5.04 19.23
N LEU A 83 6.75 -4.47 18.33
CA LEU A 83 5.92 -3.31 18.64
C LEU A 83 4.49 -3.76 18.92
N GLU A 84 4.03 -3.53 20.15
CA GLU A 84 2.64 -3.73 20.49
C GLU A 84 1.79 -2.61 19.89
N GLY A 85 0.68 -2.98 19.26
CA GLY A 85 -0.20 -2.01 18.64
C GLY A 85 -1.35 -2.68 17.93
N ARG A 86 -2.40 -1.90 17.70
CA ARG A 86 -3.52 -2.32 16.89
C ARG A 86 -3.14 -2.23 15.41
N LYS A 87 -3.56 -3.22 14.61
CA LYS A 87 -3.34 -3.18 13.16
C LYS A 87 -4.09 -2.00 12.55
N LEU A 88 -3.46 -1.39 11.53
CA LEU A 88 -4.09 -0.30 10.77
C LEU A 88 -5.38 -0.78 10.09
N ALA A 89 -5.38 -2.00 9.54
CA ALA A 89 -6.56 -2.58 8.88
C ALA A 89 -7.78 -2.61 9.82
N ASP A 90 -7.61 -3.12 11.04
CA ASP A 90 -8.67 -3.17 12.05
C ASP A 90 -9.15 -1.77 12.42
N SER A 91 -8.22 -0.82 12.57
CA SER A 91 -8.55 0.58 12.91
C SER A 91 -9.32 1.30 11.79
N VAL A 92 -9.02 0.97 10.52
CA VAL A 92 -9.75 1.48 9.35
C VAL A 92 -11.14 0.87 9.27
N GLU A 93 -11.27 -0.43 9.55
CA GLU A 93 -12.55 -1.13 9.56
C GLU A 93 -13.50 -0.57 10.62
N ASP A 94 -13.04 -0.43 11.87
CA ASP A 94 -13.83 0.17 12.95
C ASP A 94 -14.29 1.58 12.62
N ARG A 95 -13.37 2.41 12.14
CA ARG A 95 -13.70 3.80 11.81
C ARG A 95 -14.72 3.89 10.68
N LEU A 96 -14.68 2.95 9.74
CA LEU A 96 -15.69 2.86 8.69
C LEU A 96 -17.03 2.37 9.25
N ALA A 97 -17.01 1.39 10.17
CA ALA A 97 -18.21 0.92 10.84
C ALA A 97 -18.90 2.06 11.61
N ASP A 98 -18.15 2.90 12.33
CA ASP A 98 -18.68 4.07 13.03
C ASP A 98 -19.43 5.03 12.09
N VAL A 99 -18.87 5.27 10.90
CA VAL A 99 -19.50 6.12 9.87
C VAL A 99 -20.76 5.46 9.29
N LEU A 100 -20.81 4.13 9.25
CA LEU A 100 -21.93 3.33 8.76
C LEU A 100 -22.93 2.95 9.86
N GLY A 101 -22.94 3.68 10.99
CA GLY A 101 -23.92 3.46 12.06
C GLY A 101 -23.60 2.27 12.98
N GLY A 102 -22.33 1.85 13.03
CA GLY A 102 -21.85 0.76 13.88
C GLY A 102 -21.88 -0.63 13.24
N ASP A 103 -22.24 -0.75 11.96
CA ASP A 103 -22.28 -2.04 11.28
C ASP A 103 -20.91 -2.45 10.72
N VAL A 104 -20.19 -3.25 11.53
CA VAL A 104 -18.88 -3.81 11.18
C VAL A 104 -18.96 -4.77 9.99
N LYS A 105 -20.06 -5.50 9.82
CA LYS A 105 -20.19 -6.43 8.69
C LYS A 105 -20.28 -5.67 7.38
N LEU A 106 -21.12 -4.64 7.35
CA LEU A 106 -21.25 -3.77 6.19
C LEU A 106 -19.92 -3.07 5.85
N ALA A 107 -19.21 -2.54 6.86
CA ALA A 107 -17.90 -1.93 6.66
C ALA A 107 -16.89 -2.89 6.01
N ARG A 108 -16.85 -4.15 6.48
CA ARG A 108 -15.98 -5.18 5.91
C ARG A 108 -16.36 -5.55 4.48
N GLU A 109 -17.65 -5.61 4.16
CA GLU A 109 -18.13 -5.88 2.79
C GLU A 109 -17.74 -4.75 1.84
N VAL A 110 -17.92 -3.50 2.26
CA VAL A 110 -17.52 -2.31 1.49
C VAL A 110 -16.01 -2.30 1.25
N LEU A 111 -15.18 -2.56 2.28
CA LEU A 111 -13.72 -2.61 2.13
C LEU A 111 -13.29 -3.72 1.17
N ARG A 112 -13.90 -4.91 1.26
CA ARG A 112 -13.62 -6.02 0.34
C ARG A 112 -14.04 -5.69 -1.09
N ALA A 113 -15.20 -5.07 -1.28
CA ALA A 113 -15.66 -4.64 -2.59
C ALA A 113 -14.69 -3.61 -3.20
N LYS A 114 -14.28 -2.61 -2.40
CA LYS A 114 -13.32 -1.59 -2.84
C LYS A 114 -11.95 -2.17 -3.16
N GLN A 115 -11.44 -3.10 -2.34
CA GLN A 115 -10.20 -3.82 -2.63
C GLN A 115 -10.31 -4.56 -3.97
N ARG A 116 -11.38 -5.34 -4.18
CA ARG A 116 -11.61 -6.05 -5.45
C ARG A 116 -11.63 -5.10 -6.64
N ASN A 117 -12.34 -3.98 -6.54
CA ASN A 117 -12.41 -2.99 -7.62
C ASN A 117 -11.04 -2.33 -7.89
N LEU A 118 -10.26 -2.07 -6.83
CA LEU A 118 -8.92 -1.52 -6.97
C LEU A 118 -7.98 -2.50 -7.70
N PHE A 119 -8.09 -3.80 -7.41
CA PHE A 119 -7.25 -4.83 -8.02
C PHE A 119 -7.69 -5.23 -9.43
N LEU A 120 -9.00 -5.21 -9.73
CA LEU A 120 -9.54 -5.60 -11.03
C LEU A 120 -9.55 -4.43 -12.04
N GLY A 121 -9.27 -3.20 -11.59
CA GLY A 121 -9.62 -2.00 -12.35
C GLY A 121 -11.14 -1.87 -12.47
N GLU A 122 -11.64 -0.68 -12.82
CA GLU A 122 -13.07 -0.46 -13.08
C GLU A 122 -13.54 -1.19 -14.35
N ALA A 123 -13.54 -2.53 -14.34
CA ALA A 123 -14.28 -3.34 -15.28
C ALA A 123 -15.54 -3.82 -14.55
N ASN A 124 -16.67 -3.16 -14.87
CA ASN A 124 -18.03 -3.47 -14.45
C ASN A 124 -18.51 -2.83 -13.13
N ALA A 125 -18.68 -1.51 -13.13
CA ALA A 125 -19.87 -0.97 -12.49
C ALA A 125 -21.07 -1.34 -13.39
N PRO A 126 -22.13 -1.99 -12.90
CA PRO A 126 -23.36 -2.14 -13.68
C PRO A 126 -23.84 -0.74 -14.07
N ASN A 127 -24.13 -0.54 -15.36
CA ASN A 127 -24.78 0.67 -15.85
C ASN A 127 -26.08 0.85 -15.07
N GLU A 128 -26.10 1.77 -14.12
CA GLU A 128 -27.35 2.43 -13.77
C GLU A 128 -27.72 3.30 -14.96
N ASP A 129 -28.74 2.85 -15.68
CA ASP A 129 -29.37 3.57 -16.78
C ASP A 129 -29.84 4.96 -16.32
N VAL A 130 -28.98 5.97 -16.46
CA VAL A 130 -29.39 7.37 -16.38
C VAL A 130 -29.39 7.93 -17.80
N LYS A 131 -30.61 8.06 -18.34
CA LYS A 131 -30.87 8.76 -19.59
C LYS A 131 -30.38 10.20 -19.52
N GLY A 132 -29.56 10.58 -20.51
CA GLY A 132 -29.53 11.93 -21.08
C GLY A 132 -28.39 12.84 -20.63
N GLY A 133 -27.63 13.35 -21.61
CA GLY A 133 -26.79 14.54 -21.48
C GLY A 133 -25.38 14.36 -22.01
N HIS A 134 -25.11 14.86 -23.23
CA HIS A 134 -23.77 15.08 -23.74
C HIS A 134 -22.96 15.99 -22.81
N GLY A 135 -21.81 15.51 -22.35
CA GLY A 135 -20.79 16.30 -21.67
C GLY A 135 -19.49 15.49 -21.64
N GLU A 136 -18.45 16.02 -22.28
CA GLU A 136 -17.10 15.44 -22.29
C GLU A 136 -16.62 15.18 -20.86
N LYS A 137 -16.22 13.94 -20.56
CA LYS A 137 -15.61 13.59 -19.26
C LYS A 137 -14.14 14.04 -19.29
N PRO A 138 -13.67 14.84 -18.32
CA PRO A 138 -12.26 15.17 -18.24
C PRO A 138 -11.47 13.94 -17.77
N SER A 139 -10.28 13.81 -18.35
CA SER A 139 -9.28 12.79 -18.03
C SER A 139 -8.96 12.75 -16.52
N PHE A 140 -8.92 11.53 -15.98
CA PHE A 140 -8.56 11.16 -14.60
C PHE A 140 -7.27 11.83 -14.06
N PHE A 141 -6.41 12.33 -14.96
CA PHE A 141 -5.17 13.03 -14.60
C PHE A 141 -5.38 14.37 -13.88
N TYR A 142 -6.55 15.03 -14.02
CA TYR A 142 -6.79 16.34 -13.43
C TYR A 142 -7.33 16.32 -11.98
N GLN A 143 -7.72 15.16 -11.45
CA GLN A 143 -8.40 15.08 -10.14
C GLN A 143 -7.43 14.85 -8.96
N MET A 144 -6.15 14.58 -9.23
CA MET A 144 -5.10 14.45 -8.19
C MET A 144 -4.45 15.78 -7.77
N GLN A 145 -4.81 16.91 -8.40
CA GLN A 145 -4.37 18.24 -7.95
C GLN A 145 -5.40 18.98 -7.08
N GLY A 146 -6.57 18.36 -6.82
CA GLY A 146 -7.56 18.82 -5.85
C GLY A 146 -7.14 18.42 -4.43
N THR A 147 -6.10 19.08 -3.94
CA THR A 147 -5.49 18.94 -2.63
C THR A 147 -6.51 18.90 -1.48
N LEU A 148 -6.30 17.93 -0.60
CA LEU A 148 -6.59 18.01 0.83
C LEU A 148 -6.12 19.37 1.37
N ASP A 149 -7.04 20.31 1.55
CA ASP A 149 -6.79 21.49 2.37
C ASP A 149 -6.95 21.10 3.85
N LEU A 150 -5.86 20.58 4.43
CA LEU A 150 -5.79 20.24 5.85
C LEU A 150 -5.91 21.51 6.75
N ASP A 151 -5.69 22.72 6.21
CA ASP A 151 -5.77 23.97 6.98
C ASP A 151 -7.22 24.42 7.21
N GLN A 152 -8.15 24.10 6.30
CA GLN A 152 -9.58 24.34 6.51
C GLN A 152 -10.16 23.49 7.64
N CYS A 153 -9.69 22.25 7.79
CA CYS A 153 -10.13 21.33 8.84
C CYS A 153 -9.64 21.76 10.24
N ILE A 154 -8.47 22.40 10.33
CA ILE A 154 -7.93 22.89 11.61
C ILE A 154 -8.67 24.16 12.07
N ARG A 155 -9.13 25.03 11.16
CA ARG A 155 -9.89 26.24 11.53
C ARG A 155 -11.28 25.95 12.10
N GLN A 156 -12.00 24.96 11.59
CA GLN A 156 -13.35 24.65 12.09
C GLN A 156 -13.35 24.07 13.51
N ARG A 157 -12.25 23.46 13.96
CA ARG A 157 -12.17 22.86 15.29
C ARG A 157 -11.97 23.88 16.43
N ASN A 158 -11.53 25.09 16.12
CA ASN A 158 -11.31 26.16 17.11
C ASN A 158 -12.52 27.11 17.30
N ILE A 159 -13.57 26.98 16.48
CA ILE A 159 -14.80 27.79 16.61
C ILE A 159 -15.82 27.11 17.54
N LEU A 160 -15.73 25.80 17.75
CA LEU A 160 -16.64 25.02 18.63
C LEU A 160 -16.11 24.83 20.07
N ARG A 161 -15.08 25.59 20.47
CA ARG A 161 -14.56 25.63 21.86
C ARG A 161 -14.40 27.07 22.37
N ARG A 162 -15.44 27.89 22.18
CA ARG A 162 -15.68 29.11 22.96
C ARG A 162 -17.09 29.07 23.49
#